data_AF-A0A7V4J388-F1
#
_entry.id   AF-A0A7V4J388-F1
#
_cell.length_a   1.000
_cell.length_b   1.000
_cell.length_c   1.000
_cell.angle_alpha   90.00
_cell.angle_beta   90.00
_cell.angle_gamma   90.00
#
_symmetry.space_group_name_H-M   'P 1'
#
loop_
_entity.id
_entity.type
_entity.pdbx_description
1 polymer ?
#
loop_
_entity_poly.entity_id
_entity_poly.type
_entity_poly.pdbx_seq_one_letter_code
_entity_poly.pdbx_strand_id
1 'polypeptide(L)'
;MRPLAMPDADLPDVLDPPRKPPSPPVGGLQRLAPIFPEMALAVTSTLAVQRQGGTVCWFTGTMPVFTHAASDEASFRMFVAQLCAQGTCSQAQIIRAFGVAKISLVRWVAQYRAEGAASFFRGRKPARRGDGPVLTAVVVSQAEDMLRDGRRTMEVATALGLKYDTLQKAIRRGTIRKPEKGG
;
A
#
# COMPACT_ATOMS: atom_id res chain seq x y z
N MET A 1 26.78 6.93 -45.29
CA MET A 1 25.40 7.12 -44.77
C MET A 1 25.46 8.19 -43.68
N ARG A 2 24.86 9.36 -43.94
CA ARG A 2 24.64 10.40 -42.92
C ARG A 2 23.28 10.14 -42.24
N PRO A 3 23.13 10.31 -40.92
CA PRO A 3 21.82 10.21 -40.29
C PRO A 3 20.96 11.42 -40.69
N LEU A 4 19.72 11.13 -41.09
CA LEU A 4 18.69 12.10 -41.43
C LEU A 4 18.27 12.83 -40.14
N ALA A 5 18.54 14.14 -40.06
CA ALA A 5 18.01 15.01 -39.02
C ALA A 5 16.49 15.14 -39.22
N MET A 6 15.71 14.84 -38.19
CA MET A 6 14.28 15.14 -38.14
C MET A 6 14.11 16.61 -37.71
N PRO A 7 13.20 17.39 -38.32
CA PRO A 7 13.01 18.79 -37.97
C PRO A 7 12.29 18.94 -36.63
N ASP A 8 12.71 19.96 -35.87
CA ASP A 8 12.04 20.44 -34.67
C ASP A 8 10.60 20.85 -35.01
N ALA A 9 9.63 20.18 -34.40
CA ALA A 9 8.23 20.58 -34.44
C ALA A 9 7.88 21.24 -33.10
N ASP A 10 7.64 22.55 -33.17
CA ASP A 10 7.06 23.36 -32.11
C ASP A 10 5.77 22.72 -31.58
N LEU A 11 5.78 22.30 -30.31
CA LEU A 11 4.56 21.97 -29.57
C LEU A 11 4.12 23.25 -28.84
N PRO A 12 2.85 23.68 -28.95
CA PRO A 12 2.38 24.85 -28.23
C PRO A 12 2.39 24.61 -26.72
N ASP A 13 2.89 25.62 -26.01
CA ASP A 13 2.78 25.76 -24.56
C ASP A 13 1.31 25.98 -24.16
N VAL A 14 0.99 25.66 -22.89
CA VAL A 14 -0.32 25.80 -22.20
C VAL A 14 -1.25 24.56 -22.24
N LEU A 15 -1.05 23.66 -21.27
CA LEU A 15 -2.16 23.06 -20.53
C LEU A 15 -1.84 23.20 -19.03
N ASP A 16 -2.70 23.90 -18.29
CA ASP A 16 -2.56 24.09 -16.84
C ASP A 16 -2.25 22.76 -16.13
N PRO A 17 -1.29 22.72 -15.18
CA PRO A 17 -1.06 21.52 -14.40
C PRO A 17 -2.34 21.16 -13.64
N PRO A 18 -2.72 19.87 -13.55
CA PRO A 18 -3.89 19.47 -12.80
C PRO A 18 -3.75 19.95 -11.35
N ARG A 19 -4.74 20.70 -10.87
CA ARG A 19 -4.84 21.10 -9.46
C ARG A 19 -4.61 19.88 -8.58
N LYS A 20 -3.66 19.97 -7.66
CA LYS A 20 -3.37 18.92 -6.69
C LYS A 20 -4.69 18.51 -6.02
N PRO A 21 -5.10 17.22 -6.06
CA PRO A 21 -6.33 16.79 -5.42
C PRO A 21 -6.24 17.11 -3.91
N PRO A 22 -7.37 17.45 -3.26
CA PRO A 22 -7.39 17.72 -1.84
C PRO A 22 -6.79 16.54 -1.08
N SER A 23 -5.88 16.84 -0.15
CA SER A 23 -5.26 15.83 0.72
C SER A 23 -6.37 15.02 1.40
N PRO A 24 -6.34 13.67 1.35
CA PRO A 24 -7.36 12.87 2.02
C PRO A 24 -7.27 13.10 3.55
N PRO A 25 -8.41 13.03 4.27
CA PRO A 25 -8.42 13.14 5.72
C PRO A 25 -7.52 12.06 6.32
N VAL A 26 -6.67 12.45 7.27
CA VAL A 26 -5.77 11.54 8.00
C VAL A 26 -6.61 10.69 8.94
N GLY A 27 -7.12 9.56 8.44
CA GLY A 27 -7.95 8.62 9.18
C GLY A 27 -7.86 7.21 8.60
N GLY A 28 -7.08 6.34 9.27
CA GLY A 28 -6.96 4.92 8.94
C GLY A 28 -6.19 4.61 7.65
N LEU A 29 -5.40 3.53 7.63
CA LEU A 29 -4.83 3.00 6.38
C LEU A 29 -5.97 2.41 5.54
N GLN A 30 -6.73 3.24 4.84
CA GLN A 30 -7.67 2.75 3.84
C GLN A 30 -6.84 2.29 2.63
N ARG A 31 -6.79 0.98 2.40
CA ARG A 31 -6.12 0.43 1.22
C ARG A 31 -6.93 0.85 0.00
N LEU A 32 -6.38 1.72 -0.83
CA LEU A 32 -6.91 1.97 -2.17
C LEU A 32 -6.75 0.68 -2.99
N ALA A 33 -7.89 0.10 -3.38
CA ALA A 33 -7.91 -0.99 -4.34
C ALA A 33 -7.52 -0.44 -5.73
N PRO A 34 -6.84 -1.23 -6.56
CA PRO A 34 -6.56 -0.85 -7.94
C PRO A 34 -7.86 -0.52 -8.69
N ILE A 35 -7.87 0.59 -9.42
CA ILE A 35 -8.96 0.92 -10.35
C ILE A 35 -8.63 0.28 -11.70
N PHE A 36 -9.53 -0.55 -12.22
CA PHE A 36 -9.41 -1.16 -13.54
C PHE A 36 -10.48 -0.57 -14.47
N PRO A 37 -10.10 0.05 -15.60
CA PRO A 37 -11.07 0.54 -16.58
C PRO A 37 -11.73 -0.63 -17.34
N GLU A 38 -12.97 -0.40 -17.82
CA GLU A 38 -13.69 -1.35 -18.69
C GLU A 38 -13.07 -1.44 -20.10
N MET A 39 -12.37 -0.38 -20.51
CA MET A 39 -11.54 -0.37 -21.72
C MET A 39 -10.13 -0.86 -21.40
N ALA A 40 -9.46 -1.47 -22.38
CA ALA A 40 -8.07 -1.90 -22.23
C ALA A 40 -7.16 -0.71 -21.88
N LEU A 41 -6.49 -0.80 -20.73
CA LEU A 41 -5.47 0.14 -20.29
C LEU A 41 -4.10 -0.37 -20.70
N ALA A 42 -3.40 0.39 -21.54
CA ALA A 42 -2.00 0.15 -21.81
C ALA A 42 -1.16 0.50 -20.58
N VAL A 43 -0.49 -0.49 -20.00
CA VAL A 43 0.45 -0.33 -18.88
C VAL A 43 1.86 -0.04 -19.41
N THR A 44 2.22 -0.71 -20.50
CA THR A 44 3.44 -0.47 -21.28
C THR A 44 3.09 -0.45 -22.78
N SER A 45 4.07 -0.35 -23.67
CA SER A 45 3.84 -0.49 -25.13
C SER A 45 3.39 -1.89 -25.54
N THR A 46 3.63 -2.91 -24.71
CA THR A 46 3.31 -4.31 -25.03
C THR A 46 2.33 -4.94 -24.06
N LEU A 47 2.20 -4.41 -22.84
CA LEU A 47 1.36 -4.95 -21.78
C LEU A 47 0.10 -4.10 -21.61
N ALA A 48 -1.06 -4.73 -21.73
CA ALA A 48 -2.36 -4.12 -21.47
C ALA A 48 -3.15 -4.91 -20.41
N VAL A 49 -4.11 -4.25 -19.79
CA VAL A 49 -5.05 -4.87 -18.84
C VAL A 49 -6.46 -4.44 -19.17
N GLN A 50 -7.42 -5.35 -19.08
CA GLN A 50 -8.84 -5.05 -19.24
C GLN A 50 -9.64 -5.72 -18.14
N ARG A 51 -10.68 -5.04 -17.64
CA ARG A 51 -11.68 -5.65 -16.77
C ARG A 51 -12.97 -5.88 -17.55
N GLN A 52 -13.47 -7.11 -17.53
CA GLN A 52 -14.77 -7.48 -18.10
C GLN A 52 -15.53 -8.36 -17.10
N GLY A 53 -16.75 -7.96 -16.73
CA GLY A 53 -17.65 -8.81 -15.92
C GLY A 53 -17.08 -9.26 -14.58
N GLY A 54 -16.22 -8.47 -13.93
CA GLY A 54 -15.58 -8.84 -12.67
C GLY A 54 -14.30 -9.67 -12.82
N THR A 55 -13.88 -9.96 -14.04
CA THR A 55 -12.62 -10.61 -14.36
C THR A 55 -11.63 -9.59 -14.91
N VAL A 56 -10.38 -9.64 -14.46
CA VAL A 56 -9.26 -8.84 -14.97
C VAL A 56 -8.41 -9.76 -15.84
N CYS A 57 -8.20 -9.36 -17.09
CA CYS A 57 -7.36 -10.05 -18.05
C CYS A 57 -6.18 -9.16 -18.45
N TRP A 58 -4.97 -9.74 -18.44
CA TRP A 58 -3.74 -9.10 -18.85
C TRP A 58 -3.32 -9.63 -20.21
N PHE A 59 -2.87 -8.75 -21.08
CA PHE A 59 -2.53 -9.07 -22.46
C PHE A 59 -1.11 -8.63 -22.77
N THR A 60 -0.40 -9.45 -23.54
CA THR A 60 0.79 -9.02 -24.27
C THR A 60 0.48 -9.00 -25.76
N GLY A 61 0.41 -7.81 -26.35
CA GLY A 61 -0.22 -7.63 -27.67
C GLY A 61 -1.69 -8.07 -27.64
N THR A 62 -2.07 -9.02 -28.47
CA THR A 62 -3.44 -9.59 -28.51
C THR A 62 -3.61 -10.87 -27.69
N MET A 63 -2.52 -11.40 -27.10
CA MET A 63 -2.54 -12.68 -26.40
C MET A 63 -2.83 -12.48 -24.90
N PRO A 64 -3.86 -13.13 -24.32
CA PRO A 64 -4.05 -13.13 -22.88
C PRO A 64 -2.91 -13.93 -22.20
N VAL A 65 -2.28 -13.32 -21.20
CA VAL A 65 -1.14 -13.91 -20.47
C VAL A 65 -1.46 -14.22 -19.01
N PHE A 66 -2.47 -13.58 -18.44
CA PHE A 66 -2.90 -13.84 -17.08
C PHE A 66 -4.32 -13.33 -16.83
N THR A 67 -5.09 -14.06 -16.04
CA THR A 67 -6.47 -13.71 -15.72
C THR A 67 -6.74 -13.98 -14.25
N HIS A 68 -7.44 -13.07 -13.58
CA HIS A 68 -7.87 -13.24 -12.19
C HIS A 68 -9.19 -12.53 -11.92
N ALA A 69 -9.86 -12.89 -10.83
CA ALA A 69 -11.02 -12.13 -10.37
C ALA A 69 -10.60 -10.72 -9.93
N ALA A 70 -11.41 -9.70 -10.22
CA ALA A 70 -11.16 -8.33 -9.79
C ALA A 70 -11.09 -8.18 -8.26
N SER A 71 -11.74 -9.09 -7.52
CA SER A 71 -11.68 -9.19 -6.07
C SER A 71 -10.42 -9.91 -5.56
N ASP A 72 -9.68 -10.61 -6.42
CA ASP A 72 -8.47 -11.34 -6.05
C ASP A 72 -7.25 -10.42 -6.06
N GLU A 73 -7.10 -9.70 -4.95
CA GLU A 73 -5.98 -8.80 -4.73
C GLU A 73 -4.65 -9.55 -4.61
N ALA A 74 -4.65 -10.82 -4.18
CA ALA A 74 -3.43 -11.60 -4.04
C ALA A 74 -2.83 -11.92 -5.40
N SER A 75 -3.67 -12.36 -6.34
CA SER A 75 -3.29 -12.58 -7.75
C SER A 75 -2.80 -11.29 -8.42
N PHE A 76 -3.50 -10.18 -8.23
CA PHE A 76 -3.04 -8.88 -8.75
C PHE A 76 -1.64 -8.54 -8.25
N ARG A 77 -1.42 -8.59 -6.93
CA ARG A 77 -0.14 -8.25 -6.30
C ARG A 77 0.99 -9.17 -6.76
N MET A 78 0.70 -10.46 -6.83
CA MET A 78 1.66 -11.47 -7.29
C MET A 78 2.09 -11.17 -8.73
N PHE A 79 1.13 -10.92 -9.63
CA PHE A 79 1.42 -10.73 -11.03
C PHE A 79 2.17 -9.42 -11.31
N VAL A 80 1.78 -8.30 -10.70
CA VAL A 80 2.52 -7.03 -10.87
C VAL A 80 3.92 -7.09 -10.26
N ALA A 81 4.10 -7.84 -9.17
CA ALA A 81 5.42 -8.06 -8.58
C ALA A 81 6.31 -8.91 -9.50
N GLN A 82 5.74 -9.96 -10.10
CA GLN A 82 6.43 -10.79 -11.10
C GLN A 82 6.90 -9.94 -12.29
N LEU A 83 5.99 -9.16 -12.90
CA LEU A 83 6.31 -8.32 -14.06
C LEU A 83 7.44 -7.32 -13.75
N CYS A 84 7.41 -6.70 -12.57
CA CYS A 84 8.47 -5.80 -12.12
C CYS A 84 9.78 -6.53 -11.83
N ALA A 85 9.72 -7.75 -11.28
CA ALA A 85 10.91 -8.55 -10.99
C ALA A 85 11.60 -9.02 -12.28
N GLN A 86 10.83 -9.32 -13.33
CA GLN A 86 11.29 -9.75 -14.65
C GLN A 86 11.69 -8.58 -15.57
N GLY A 87 11.37 -7.34 -15.21
CA GLY A 87 11.67 -6.16 -16.03
C GLY A 87 10.65 -5.88 -17.14
N THR A 88 9.56 -6.66 -17.23
CA THR A 88 8.48 -6.46 -18.21
C THR A 88 7.77 -5.11 -18.05
N CYS A 89 7.71 -4.60 -16.81
CA CYS A 89 7.25 -3.25 -16.52
C CYS A 89 8.05 -2.63 -15.38
N SER A 90 8.19 -1.30 -15.40
CA SER A 90 8.74 -0.54 -14.28
C SER A 90 7.70 -0.36 -13.18
N GLN A 91 8.17 -0.21 -11.93
CA GLN A 91 7.29 0.12 -10.80
C GLN A 91 6.53 1.44 -11.02
N ALA A 92 7.14 2.41 -11.71
CA ALA A 92 6.52 3.68 -12.04
C ALA A 92 5.31 3.51 -12.99
N GLN A 93 5.40 2.60 -13.97
CA GLN A 93 4.28 2.28 -14.87
C GLN A 93 3.11 1.68 -14.09
N ILE A 94 3.36 0.75 -13.17
CA ILE A 94 2.31 0.15 -12.33
C ILE A 94 1.68 1.20 -11.39
N ILE A 95 2.48 2.06 -10.76
CA ILE A 95 1.96 3.12 -9.88
C ILE A 95 1.05 4.07 -10.67
N ARG A 96 1.45 4.49 -11.87
CA ARG A 96 0.64 5.36 -12.74
C ARG A 96 -0.64 4.67 -13.22
N ALA A 97 -0.54 3.41 -13.63
CA ALA A 97 -1.68 2.67 -14.18
C ALA A 97 -2.76 2.36 -13.13
N PHE A 98 -2.37 2.03 -11.89
CA PHE A 98 -3.30 1.48 -10.90
C PHE A 98 -3.46 2.33 -9.63
N GLY A 99 -2.70 3.43 -9.50
CA GLY A 99 -2.74 4.29 -8.31
C GLY A 99 -2.24 3.61 -7.03
N VAL A 100 -1.47 2.53 -7.15
CA VAL A 100 -0.97 1.79 -5.99
C VAL A 100 0.13 2.58 -5.27
N ALA A 101 0.13 2.51 -3.94
CA ALA A 101 1.17 3.16 -3.14
C ALA A 101 2.56 2.58 -3.44
N LYS A 102 3.53 3.46 -3.71
CA LYS A 102 4.93 3.09 -4.00
C LYS A 102 5.52 2.11 -2.97
N ILE A 103 5.28 2.37 -1.69
CA ILE A 103 5.80 1.54 -0.58
C ILE A 103 5.24 0.12 -0.66
N SER A 104 3.97 -0.04 -1.01
CA SER A 104 3.35 -1.36 -1.15
C SER A 104 3.96 -2.13 -2.31
N LEU A 105 4.12 -1.50 -3.47
CA LEU A 105 4.69 -2.15 -4.64
C LEU A 105 6.14 -2.58 -4.41
N VAL A 106 6.96 -1.73 -3.79
CA VAL A 106 8.35 -2.09 -3.43
C VAL A 106 8.38 -3.35 -2.55
N ARG A 107 7.47 -3.45 -1.57
CA ARG A 107 7.37 -4.62 -0.69
C ARG A 107 6.94 -5.87 -1.44
N TRP A 108 5.97 -5.77 -2.35
CA TRP A 108 5.53 -6.90 -3.16
C TRP A 108 6.65 -7.42 -4.06
N VAL A 109 7.40 -6.53 -4.72
CA VAL A 109 8.55 -6.93 -5.56
C VAL A 109 9.64 -7.59 -4.73
N ALA A 110 9.97 -7.04 -3.56
CA ALA A 110 10.93 -7.65 -2.64
C ALA A 110 10.46 -9.05 -2.16
N GLN A 111 9.20 -9.17 -1.78
CA GLN A 111 8.57 -10.44 -1.38
C GLN A 111 8.64 -11.47 -2.51
N TYR A 112 8.30 -11.09 -3.75
CA TYR A 112 8.35 -12.00 -4.90
C TYR A 112 9.78 -12.50 -5.16
N ARG A 113 10.77 -11.61 -5.11
CA ARG A 113 12.18 -11.99 -5.31
C ARG A 113 12.72 -12.91 -4.23
N ALA A 114 12.29 -12.74 -2.99
CA ALA A 114 12.78 -13.52 -1.85
C ALA A 114 12.05 -14.86 -1.67
N GLU A 115 10.72 -14.88 -1.85
CA GLU A 115 9.87 -16.02 -1.47
C GLU A 115 9.04 -16.61 -2.63
N GLY A 116 9.11 -16.00 -3.82
CA GLY A 116 8.36 -16.44 -5.00
C GLY A 116 6.85 -16.18 -4.94
N ALA A 117 6.15 -16.65 -5.98
CA ALA A 117 4.71 -16.41 -6.17
C ALA A 117 3.85 -16.99 -5.05
N ALA A 118 4.20 -18.17 -4.52
CA ALA A 118 3.43 -18.85 -3.48
C ALA A 118 3.26 -18.00 -2.21
N SER A 119 4.20 -17.08 -1.94
CA SER A 119 4.16 -16.22 -0.75
C SER A 119 2.94 -15.28 -0.69
N PHE A 120 2.34 -14.93 -1.83
CA PHE A 120 1.17 -14.05 -1.90
C PHE A 120 -0.14 -14.73 -1.49
N PHE A 121 -0.15 -16.07 -1.53
CA PHE A 121 -1.31 -16.89 -1.23
C PHE A 121 -1.20 -17.59 0.12
N ARG A 122 -0.08 -17.42 0.82
CA ARG A 122 0.03 -17.87 2.21
C ARG A 122 -0.96 -17.05 3.04
N GLY A 123 -1.92 -17.74 3.66
CA GLY A 123 -2.81 -17.14 4.65
C GLY A 123 -1.99 -16.34 5.66
N ARG A 124 -2.59 -15.27 6.22
CA ARG A 124 -1.92 -14.45 7.24
C ARG A 124 -1.36 -15.39 8.30
N LYS A 125 -0.03 -15.38 8.48
CA LYS A 125 0.60 -16.18 9.56
C LYS A 125 -0.20 -15.89 10.83
N PRO A 126 -0.75 -16.92 11.51
CA PRO A 126 -1.35 -16.69 12.81
C PRO A 126 -0.33 -15.93 13.66
N ALA A 127 -0.80 -14.95 14.43
CA ALA A 127 0.03 -14.24 15.38
C ALA A 127 0.89 -15.28 16.11
N ARG A 128 2.22 -15.09 16.19
CA ARG A 128 3.08 -16.13 16.79
C ARG A 128 2.53 -16.40 18.18
N ARG A 129 2.54 -17.65 18.64
CA ARG A 129 2.11 -18.01 20.00
C ARG A 129 2.97 -17.20 20.98
N GLY A 130 2.42 -16.11 21.54
CA GLY A 130 3.15 -15.08 22.31
C GLY A 130 2.86 -13.63 21.89
N ASP A 131 2.43 -13.39 20.64
CA ASP A 131 1.96 -12.10 20.13
C ASP A 131 0.48 -11.85 20.52
N GLY A 132 0.15 -12.07 21.80
CA GLY A 132 -1.13 -11.60 22.33
C GLY A 132 -1.28 -10.09 22.12
N PRO A 133 -2.50 -9.53 22.18
CA PRO A 133 -2.68 -8.09 22.11
C PRO A 133 -1.78 -7.44 23.16
N VAL A 134 -0.75 -6.71 22.72
CA VAL A 134 0.18 -6.01 23.61
C VAL A 134 -0.57 -5.00 24.51
N LEU A 135 -1.75 -4.57 24.06
CA LEU A 135 -2.72 -3.76 24.80
C LEU A 135 -3.89 -4.65 25.26
N THR A 136 -3.65 -5.53 26.24
CA THR A 136 -4.76 -6.22 26.93
C THR A 136 -5.53 -5.22 27.80
N ALA A 137 -6.74 -5.58 28.22
CA ALA A 137 -7.52 -4.75 29.14
C ALA A 137 -6.76 -4.40 30.43
N VAL A 138 -5.95 -5.34 30.94
CA VAL A 138 -5.09 -5.14 32.11
C VAL A 138 -4.01 -4.09 31.84
N VAL A 139 -3.31 -4.20 30.71
CA VAL A 139 -2.26 -3.24 30.32
C VAL A 139 -2.84 -1.85 30.07
N VAL A 140 -4.05 -1.76 29.52
CA VAL A 140 -4.76 -0.49 29.35
C VAL A 140 -5.08 0.14 30.70
N SER A 141 -5.69 -0.61 31.63
CA SER A 141 -5.99 -0.10 32.98
C SER A 141 -4.75 0.40 33.69
N GLN A 142 -3.66 -0.38 33.70
CA GLN A 142 -2.40 0.02 34.31
C GLN A 142 -1.83 1.29 33.68
N ALA A 143 -1.89 1.40 32.35
CA ALA A 143 -1.43 2.60 31.67
C ALA A 143 -2.28 3.84 32.04
N GLU A 144 -3.60 3.69 32.12
CA GLU A 144 -4.51 4.77 32.51
C GLU A 144 -4.28 5.22 33.95
N ASP A 145 -4.09 4.30 34.89
CA ASP A 145 -3.80 4.62 36.29
C ASP A 145 -2.46 5.35 36.44
N MET A 146 -1.39 4.86 35.80
CA MET A 146 -0.10 5.53 35.83
C MET A 146 -0.13 6.93 35.18
N LEU A 147 -0.94 7.12 34.13
CA LEU A 147 -1.14 8.43 33.52
C LEU A 147 -1.98 9.34 34.42
N ARG A 148 -2.97 8.79 35.15
CA ARG A 148 -3.75 9.51 36.17
C ARG A 148 -2.87 10.01 37.30
N ASP A 149 -1.87 9.22 37.70
CA ASP A 149 -0.85 9.58 38.69
C ASP A 149 0.15 10.63 38.18
N GLY A 150 -0.04 11.17 36.97
CA GLY A 150 0.80 12.23 36.41
C GLY A 150 2.10 11.75 35.78
N ARG A 151 2.34 10.43 35.65
CA ARG A 151 3.56 9.92 35.01
C ARG A 151 3.61 10.28 33.54
N ARG A 152 4.82 10.52 33.04
CA ARG A 152 5.00 10.84 31.62
C ARG A 152 4.75 9.61 30.76
N THR A 153 4.20 9.81 29.57
CA THR A 153 3.91 8.70 28.64
C THR A 153 5.16 7.85 28.32
N MET A 154 6.36 8.43 28.35
CA MET A 154 7.60 7.66 28.17
C MET A 154 7.87 6.71 29.34
N GLU A 155 7.71 7.20 30.57
CA GLU A 155 7.90 6.42 31.79
C GLU A 155 6.89 5.26 31.87
N VAL A 156 5.63 5.51 31.50
CA VAL A 156 4.59 4.49 31.43
C VAL A 156 4.93 3.42 30.38
N ALA A 157 5.42 3.84 29.20
CA ALA A 157 5.83 2.90 28.15
C ALA A 157 6.99 2.01 28.62
N THR A 158 8.00 2.60 29.25
CA THR A 158 9.13 1.87 29.81
C THR A 158 8.70 0.90 30.91
N ALA A 159 7.85 1.34 31.84
CA ALA A 159 7.39 0.52 32.96
C ALA A 159 6.55 -0.70 32.52
N LEU A 160 5.75 -0.54 31.46
CA LEU A 160 4.92 -1.62 30.91
C LEU A 160 5.61 -2.45 29.84
N GLY A 161 6.91 -2.21 29.56
CA GLY A 161 7.65 -2.91 28.51
C GLY A 161 7.10 -2.65 27.09
N LEU A 162 6.40 -1.53 26.91
CA LEU A 162 5.74 -1.15 25.67
C LEU A 162 6.64 -0.25 24.82
N LYS A 163 6.56 -0.41 23.50
CA LYS A 163 7.12 0.62 22.60
C LYS A 163 6.36 1.92 22.82
N TYR A 164 7.11 3.01 22.96
CA TYR A 164 6.55 4.36 23.11
C TYR A 164 5.53 4.70 22.01
N ASP A 165 5.84 4.35 20.75
CA ASP A 165 4.94 4.59 19.61
C ASP A 165 3.62 3.79 19.73
N THR A 166 3.65 2.58 20.32
CA THR A 166 2.44 1.80 20.58
C THR A 166 1.55 2.49 21.61
N LEU A 167 2.15 2.96 22.71
CA LEU A 167 1.41 3.67 23.76
C LEU A 167 0.86 5.02 23.25
N GLN A 168 1.67 5.79 22.50
CA GLN A 168 1.21 7.03 21.87
C GLN A 168 0.05 6.78 20.89
N LYS A 169 0.12 5.75 20.05
CA LYS A 169 -0.97 5.39 19.13
C LYS A 169 -2.23 4.98 19.88
N ALA A 170 -2.11 4.25 20.98
CA ALA A 170 -3.24 3.85 21.81
C ALA A 170 -3.95 5.07 22.42
N ILE A 171 -3.19 6.04 22.93
CA ILE A 171 -3.73 7.31 23.45
C ILE A 171 -4.42 8.11 22.34
N ARG A 172 -3.77 8.28 21.17
CA ARG A 172 -4.35 9.03 20.04
C ARG A 172 -5.66 8.41 19.52
N ARG A 173 -5.80 7.09 19.64
CA ARG A 173 -7.01 6.36 19.24
C ARG A 173 -8.10 6.34 20.32
N GLY A 174 -7.84 6.87 21.51
CA GLY A 174 -8.76 6.80 22.64
C GLY A 174 -8.85 5.43 23.31
N THR A 175 -7.94 4.50 22.99
CA THR A 175 -7.85 3.18 23.64
C THR A 175 -7.31 3.29 25.06
N ILE A 176 -6.43 4.26 25.32
CA ILE A 176 -5.95 4.63 26.66
C ILE A 176 -6.33 6.08 26.89
N ARG A 177 -7.10 6.34 27.95
CA ARG A 177 -7.52 7.68 28.34
C ARG A 177 -6.40 8.36 29.13
N LYS A 178 -6.16 9.64 28.82
CA LYS A 178 -5.38 10.51 29.71
C LYS A 178 -6.33 11.20 30.67
N PRO A 179 -5.92 11.47 31.93
CA PRO A 179 -6.66 12.39 32.76
C PRO A 179 -6.79 13.72 32.00
N GLU A 180 -7.97 14.32 32.01
CA GLU A 180 -8.14 15.66 31.47
C GLU A 180 -7.20 16.59 32.22
N LYS A 181 -6.52 17.48 31.48
CA LYS A 181 -5.76 18.57 32.09
C LYS A 181 -6.78 19.44 32.83
N GLY A 182 -6.95 19.19 34.12
CA GLY A 182 -7.53 20.18 35.04
C GLY A 182 -6.69 21.45 34.94
N GLY A 183 -7.37 22.57 34.69
CA GLY A 183 -6.77 23.91 34.62
C GLY A 183 -6.19 24.37 35.94
#